data_AF-A0A7C8I7L9-F1
#
_entry.id   AF-A0A7C8I7L9-F1
#
_cell.length_a   1.000
_cell.length_b   1.000
_cell.length_c   1.000
_cell.angle_alpha   90.00
_cell.angle_beta   90.00
_cell.angle_gamma   90.00
#
_symmetry.space_group_name_H-M   'P 1'
#
loop_
_entity.id
_entity.type
_entity.pdbx_description
1 polymer ?
#
loop_
_entity_poly.entity_id
_entity_poly.type
_entity_poly.pdbx_seq_one_letter_code
_entity_poly.pdbx_strand_id
1 'polypeptide(L)' 'MTSSSKTPTPIGANKAAQDAGFKHFKAFLEAYGLRLDNTHDVEEGKDILRSMGYALH' A
#
# COMPACT_ATOMS: atom_id res chain seq x y z
N MET A 1 -29.21 -12.28 -4.74
CA MET A 1 -28.08 -11.90 -3.87
C MET A 1 -27.33 -10.79 -4.57
N THR A 2 -27.40 -9.56 -4.06
CA THR A 2 -26.73 -8.40 -4.66
C THR A 2 -25.24 -8.47 -4.31
N SER A 3 -24.43 -9.02 -5.21
CA SER A 3 -22.97 -8.88 -5.13
C SER A 3 -22.63 -7.43 -5.43
N SER A 4 -22.43 -6.62 -4.38
CA SER A 4 -21.78 -5.33 -4.50
C SER A 4 -20.37 -5.53 -5.02
N SER A 5 -20.20 -5.40 -6.34
CA SER A 5 -18.91 -5.24 -6.99
C SER A 5 -18.33 -3.90 -6.55
N LYS A 6 -17.65 -3.91 -5.41
CA LYS A 6 -16.87 -2.78 -4.92
C LYS A 6 -15.72 -2.60 -5.89
N THR A 7 -15.88 -1.68 -6.84
CA THR A 7 -14.78 -1.16 -7.64
C THR A 7 -13.64 -0.79 -6.67
N PRO A 8 -12.39 -1.19 -6.93
CA PRO A 8 -11.28 -0.83 -6.06
C PRO A 8 -11.14 0.69 -6.09
N THR A 9 -11.65 1.34 -5.05
CA THR A 9 -11.47 2.77 -4.86
C THR A 9 -9.97 2.98 -4.63
N PRO A 10 -9.31 3.90 -5.34
CA PRO A 10 -7.89 4.14 -5.11
C PRO A 10 -7.65 4.46 -3.63
N ILE A 11 -6.90 3.61 -2.94
CA ILE A 11 -6.55 3.80 -1.54
C ILE A 11 -5.14 4.38 -1.46
N GLY A 12 -4.93 5.36 -0.58
CA GLY A 12 -3.58 5.88 -0.33
C GLY A 12 -2.66 4.79 0.23
N ALA A 13 -1.35 4.88 -0.06
CA ALA A 13 -0.36 3.89 0.37
C ALA A 13 -0.39 3.62 1.90
N ASN A 14 -0.75 4.62 2.69
CA ASN A 14 -0.94 4.48 4.14
C ASN A 14 -2.10 3.56 4.50
N LYS A 15 -3.22 3.66 3.79
CA LYS A 15 -4.39 2.81 4.02
C LYS A 15 -4.15 1.39 3.53
N ALA A 16 -3.45 1.22 2.41
CA ALA A 16 -3.04 -0.09 1.91
C ALA A 16 -2.08 -0.79 2.87
N ALA A 17 -1.09 -0.07 3.43
CA ALA A 17 -0.22 -0.59 4.47
C ALA A 17 -1.00 -1.02 5.72
N GLN A 18 -2.03 -0.26 6.11
CA GLN A 18 -2.92 -0.62 7.22
C GLN A 18 -3.72 -1.89 6.95
N ASP A 19 -4.23 -2.04 5.74
CA ASP A 19 -4.95 -3.25 5.32
C ASP A 19 -4.03 -4.48 5.28
N ALA A 20 -2.76 -4.27 4.89
CA ALA A 20 -1.69 -5.26 4.96
C ALA A 20 -1.21 -5.58 6.39
N GLY A 21 -1.80 -4.96 7.43
CA GLY A 21 -1.51 -5.25 8.85
C GLY A 21 -0.44 -4.37 9.50
N PHE A 22 0.04 -3.33 8.81
CA PHE A 22 1.01 -2.38 9.35
C PHE A 22 0.33 -1.18 10.01
N LYS A 23 1.02 -0.48 10.92
CA LYS A 23 0.44 0.72 11.55
C LYS A 23 0.24 1.88 10.56
N HIS A 24 1.19 2.04 9.64
CA HIS A 24 1.20 3.08 8.60
C HIS A 24 2.24 2.74 7.51
N PHE A 25 2.22 3.47 6.40
CA PHE A 25 3.13 3.23 5.25
C PHE A 25 4.62 3.21 5.63
N LYS A 26 5.08 4.09 6.51
CA LYS A 26 6.49 4.08 6.96
C LYS A 26 6.89 2.75 7.63
N ALA A 27 6.02 2.17 8.46
CA ALA A 27 6.31 0.90 9.13
C ALA A 27 6.31 -0.27 8.15
N PHE A 28 5.47 -0.19 7.11
CA PHE A 28 5.53 -1.09 5.98
C PHE A 28 6.89 -0.96 5.26
N LEU A 29 7.31 0.24 4.86
CA LEU A 29 8.61 0.44 4.21
C LEU A 29 9.76 -0.13 5.06
N GLU A 30 9.81 0.22 6.36
CA GLU A 30 10.84 -0.25 7.28
C GLU A 30 10.87 -1.78 7.40
N ALA A 31 9.72 -2.46 7.34
CA ALA A 31 9.64 -3.92 7.35
C ALA A 31 10.21 -4.58 6.08
N TYR A 32 10.19 -3.87 4.96
CA TYR A 32 10.81 -4.29 3.69
C TYR A 32 12.23 -3.73 3.50
N GLY A 33 12.81 -3.08 4.51
CA GLY A 33 14.15 -2.49 4.44
C GLY A 33 14.23 -1.18 3.64
N LEU A 34 13.08 -0.57 3.36
CA LEU A 34 12.90 0.64 2.55
C LEU A 34 12.84 1.90 3.43
N ARG A 35 13.33 3.05 2.92
CA ARG A 35 13.34 4.33 3.64
C ARG A 35 12.34 5.32 3.06
N LEU A 36 11.54 5.95 3.92
CA LEU A 36 10.56 6.98 3.50
C LEU A 36 11.22 8.24 2.91
N ASP A 37 12.45 8.56 3.32
CA ASP A 37 13.21 9.72 2.84
C ASP A 37 13.80 9.52 1.43
N ASN A 38 13.86 8.26 0.96
CA ASN A 38 14.31 7.94 -0.38
C ASN A 38 13.11 7.75 -1.31
N THR A 39 12.97 8.64 -2.30
CA THR A 39 11.87 8.57 -3.27
C THR A 39 11.83 7.23 -4.01
N HIS A 40 12.98 6.62 -4.30
CA HIS A 40 13.04 5.32 -4.97
C HIS A 40 12.42 4.22 -4.10
N ASP A 41 12.81 4.17 -2.82
CA ASP A 41 12.28 3.23 -1.84
C ASP A 41 10.77 3.42 -1.62
N VAL A 42 10.28 4.66 -1.70
CA VAL A 42 8.84 4.97 -1.64
C VAL A 42 8.10 4.40 -2.86
N GLU A 43 8.66 4.52 -4.06
CA GLU A 43 8.08 3.96 -5.27
C GLU A 43 8.09 2.42 -5.25
N GLU A 44 9.19 1.80 -4.79
CA GLU A 44 9.25 0.35 -4.59
C GLU A 44 8.19 -0.12 -3.59
N GLY A 45 8.04 0.57 -2.46
CA GLY A 45 7.02 0.24 -1.48
C GLY A 45 5.60 0.34 -2.03
N LYS A 46 5.33 1.33 -2.89
CA LYS A 46 4.05 1.42 -3.61
C LYS A 46 3.87 0.26 -4.58
N ASP A 47 4.93 -0.15 -5.28
CA ASP A 47 4.86 -1.25 -6.24
C ASP A 47 4.59 -2.59 -5.56
N ILE A 48 5.22 -2.85 -4.41
CA ILE A 48 4.92 -4.02 -3.57
C ILE A 48 3.43 -4.05 -3.19
N LEU A 49 2.89 -2.93 -2.73
CA LEU A 49 1.45 -2.82 -2.40
C LEU A 49 0.56 -3.04 -3.64
N ARG A 50 0.94 -2.55 -4.82
CA ARG A 50 0.22 -2.86 -6.07
C ARG A 50 0.27 -4.34 -6.41
N SER A 51 1.43 -4.97 -6.22
CA SER A 51 1.64 -6.41 -6.42
C SER A 51 0.78 -7.26 -5.45
N MET A 52 0.51 -6.73 -4.25
CA MET A 52 -0.44 -7.31 -3.28
C MET A 52 -1.91 -7.12 -3.68
N GLY A 53 -2.21 -6.40 -4.77
CA GLY A 53 -3.56 -6.16 -5.27
C GLY A 53 -4.19 -4.85 -4.81
N TYR A 54 -3.45 -3.97 -4.14
CA TYR A 54 -3.96 -2.66 -3.73
C TYR A 54 -3.85 -1.66 -4.88
N ALA A 55 -4.99 -1.08 -5.29
CA ALA A 55 -5.02 0.03 -6.23
C ALA A 55 -4.59 1.32 -5.52
N LEU A 56 -3.33 1.73 -5.71
CA LEU A 56 -2.79 2.99 -5.19
C LEU A 56 -2.95 4.13 -6.21
N HIS A 57 -3.37 5.33 -5.75
CA HIS A 57 -3.32 6.59 -6.51
C HIS A 57 -2.00 7.33 -6.28
#